data_AF-A0A9E0HKG3-F1
#
_entry.id   AF-A0A9E0HKG3-F1
#
_cell.length_a   1.000
_cell.length_b   1.000
_cell.length_c   1.000
_cell.angle_alpha   90.00
_cell.angle_beta   90.00
_cell.angle_gamma   90.00
#
_symmetry.space_group_name_H-M   'P 1'
#
loop_
_entity.id
_entity.type
_entity.pdbx_description
1 polymer ?
#
loop_
_entity_poly.entity_id
_entity_poly.type
_entity_poly.pdbx_seq_one_letter_code
_entity_poly.pdbx_strand_id
1 'polypeptide(L)' 'MARKQRTVTKSSVLKTLKELPDRFDVDDLIERIVLLQKVEEGIADAKAGRVSTLEEMRSHIERKWSK' A
#
# COMPACT_ATOMS: atom_id res chain seq x y z
N MET A 1 8.12 12.22 15.79
CA MET A 1 7.92 11.10 14.85
C MET A 1 8.29 11.59 13.45
N ALA A 2 9.39 11.13 12.87
CA ALA A 2 9.78 11.55 11.51
C ALA A 2 8.70 11.10 10.52
N ARG A 3 8.23 12.00 9.65
CA ARG A 3 7.34 11.65 8.53
C ARG A 3 8.14 10.72 7.62
N LYS A 4 7.91 9.40 7.70
CA LYS A 4 8.47 8.44 6.74
C LYS A 4 8.07 8.93 5.35
N GLN A 5 9.05 9.30 4.53
CA GLN A 5 8.78 9.79 3.18
C GLN A 5 8.11 8.65 2.42
N ARG A 6 6.86 8.88 2.03
CA ARG A 6 6.05 7.94 1.27
C ARG A 6 6.43 8.07 -0.21
N THR A 7 7.23 7.13 -0.71
CA THR A 7 7.80 7.19 -2.08
C THR A 7 7.49 5.93 -2.85
N VAL A 8 7.18 6.07 -4.14
CA VAL A 8 7.07 4.98 -5.12
C VAL A 8 8.13 5.18 -6.21
N THR A 9 8.55 4.11 -6.87
CA THR A 9 9.49 4.25 -7.99
C THR A 9 8.80 4.76 -9.25
N LYS A 10 9.49 5.61 -10.02
CA LYS A 10 9.00 6.08 -11.32
C LYS A 10 8.67 4.93 -12.27
N SER A 11 9.48 3.87 -12.25
CA SER A 11 9.24 2.66 -13.06
C SER A 11 7.94 1.96 -12.69
N SER A 12 7.63 1.83 -11.39
CA SER A 12 6.38 1.21 -10.94
C SER A 12 5.18 2.05 -11.40
N VAL A 13 5.24 3.38 -11.27
CA VAL A 13 4.17 4.28 -11.73
C VAL A 13 3.96 4.19 -13.25
N LEU A 14 5.04 4.18 -14.03
CA LEU A 14 4.96 4.02 -15.48
C LEU A 14 4.35 2.67 -15.88
N LYS A 15 4.62 1.61 -15.14
CA LYS A 15 3.98 0.31 -15.37
C LYS A 15 2.48 0.37 -15.09
N THR A 16 2.08 0.98 -13.98
CA THR A 16 0.65 1.20 -13.66
C THR A 16 -0.07 2.00 -14.74
N LEU A 17 0.57 3.05 -15.28
CA LEU A 17 0.01 3.84 -16.39
C LEU A 17 -0.17 3.02 -17.68
N LYS A 18 0.75 2.11 -17.99
CA LYS A 18 0.64 1.22 -19.16
C LYS A 18 -0.52 0.23 -19.06
N GLU A 19 -0.98 -0.07 -17.85
CA GLU A 19 -2.08 -1.00 -17.59
C GLU A 19 -3.44 -0.28 -17.50
N LEU A 20 -3.45 1.06 -17.55
CA LEU A 20 -4.67 1.85 -17.57
C LEU A 20 -5.17 2.04 -19.01
N PRO A 21 -6.49 2.15 -19.22
CA PRO A 21 -7.07 2.48 -20.52
C PRO A 21 -6.65 3.89 -20.97
N ASP A 22 -6.81 4.22 -22.26
CA ASP A 22 -6.47 5.54 -22.81
C ASP A 22 -7.19 6.72 -22.12
N ARG A 23 -8.36 6.45 -21.52
CA ARG A 23 -9.09 7.37 -20.65
C ARG A 23 -9.43 6.68 -19.34
N PHE A 24 -9.00 7.27 -18.24
CA PHE A 24 -9.23 6.78 -16.88
C PHE A 24 -9.56 7.96 -15.96
N ASP A 25 -10.16 7.67 -14.81
CA ASP A 25 -10.39 8.68 -13.79
C ASP A 25 -9.11 8.98 -13.01
N VAL A 26 -8.86 10.26 -12.71
CA VAL A 26 -7.64 10.67 -11.99
C VAL A 26 -7.60 10.07 -10.58
N ASP A 27 -8.76 9.93 -9.93
CA ASP A 27 -8.86 9.34 -8.60
C ASP A 27 -8.47 7.86 -8.61
N ASP A 28 -8.81 7.10 -9.66
CA ASP A 28 -8.39 5.71 -9.84
C ASP A 28 -6.86 5.58 -9.91
N LEU A 29 -6.20 6.50 -10.61
CA LEU A 29 -4.73 6.53 -10.69
C LEU A 29 -4.13 6.82 -9.31
N ILE A 30 -4.68 7.80 -8.58
CA ILE A 30 -4.21 8.14 -7.23
C ILE A 30 -4.37 6.94 -6.30
N GLU A 31 -5.53 6.27 -6.31
CA GLU A 31 -5.78 5.09 -5.49
C GLU A 31 -4.78 3.96 -5.80
N ARG A 32 -4.55 3.66 -7.08
CA ARG A 32 -3.58 2.66 -7.51
C ARG A 32 -2.16 2.99 -7.03
N ILE A 33 -1.74 4.25 -7.11
CA ILE A 33 -0.43 4.69 -6.63
C ILE A 33 -0.32 4.54 -5.11
N VAL A 34 -1.36 4.91 -4.35
CA VAL A 34 -1.40 4.75 -2.90
C VAL A 34 -1.36 3.27 -2.50
N LEU A 35 -2.07 2.41 -3.23
CA LEU A 35 -2.05 0.97 -3.00
C LEU A 35 -0.66 0.38 -3.28
N LEU A 36 -0.06 0.72 -4.41
CA LEU A 36 1.30 0.29 -4.79
C LEU A 36 2.30 0.64 -3.69
N GLN A 37 2.25 1.87 -3.18
CA GLN A 37 3.09 2.32 -2.08
C GLN A 37 2.91 1.47 -0.82
N LYS A 38 1.66 1.19 -0.41
CA LYS A 38 1.38 0.34 0.76
C LYS A 38 1.90 -1.07 0.59
N VAL A 39 1.83 -1.63 -0.61
CA VAL A 39 2.35 -2.97 -0.91
C VAL A 39 3.88 -2.98 -0.80
N GLU A 40 4.58 -2.01 -1.39
CA GLU A 40 6.03 -1.89 -1.28
C GLU A 40 6.48 -1.73 0.18
N GLU A 41 5.76 -0.94 0.97
CA GLU A 41 5.96 -0.81 2.42
C GLU A 41 5.76 -2.13 3.16
N GLY A 42 4.66 -2.84 2.89
CA GLY A 42 4.37 -4.14 3.51
C GLY A 42 5.42 -5.19 3.20
N ILE A 43 5.95 -5.22 1.96
CA ILE A 43 7.06 -6.11 1.58
C ILE A 43 8.33 -5.74 2.35
N ALA A 44 8.64 -4.45 2.48
CA ALA A 44 9.81 -3.99 3.23
C ALA A 44 9.69 -4.28 4.73
N ASP A 45 8.49 -4.15 5.30
CA ASP A 45 8.20 -4.49 6.70
C ASP A 45 8.35 -6.00 6.94
N ALA A 46 7.82 -6.84 6.05
CA ALA A 46 7.98 -8.29 6.12
C ALA A 46 9.46 -8.71 6.06
N LYS A 47 10.24 -8.15 5.12
CA LYS A 47 11.69 -8.41 5.02
C LYS A 47 12.47 -7.97 6.26
N ALA A 48 12.02 -6.91 6.92
CA ALA A 48 12.63 -6.41 8.14
C ALA A 48 12.12 -7.09 9.42
N GLY A 49 11.29 -8.14 9.30
CA GLY A 49 10.70 -8.83 10.44
C GLY A 49 9.65 -8.02 11.22
N ARG A 50 9.20 -6.88 10.68
CA ARG A 50 8.11 -6.08 11.25
C ARG A 50 6.76 -6.70 10.87
N VAL A 51 6.50 -7.88 11.41
CA VAL A 51 5.28 -8.66 11.18
C VAL A 51 4.51 -8.85 12.47
N SER A 52 3.21 -9.11 12.36
CA SER A 52 2.36 -9.52 13.47
C SER A 52 1.99 -10.99 13.31
N THR A 53 1.78 -11.66 14.43
CA THR A 53 1.19 -13.00 14.45
C THR A 53 -0.27 -12.96 13.96
N LEU A 54 -0.79 -14.13 13.58
CA LEU A 54 -2.18 -14.26 13.17
C LEU A 54 -3.16 -13.83 14.28
N GLU A 55 -2.83 -14.13 15.54
CA GLU A 55 -3.66 -13.78 16.69
C GLU A 55 -3.72 -12.27 16.93
N GLU A 56 -2.56 -11.60 16.90
CA GLU A 56 -2.47 -10.13 17.00
C GLU A 56 -3.25 -9.44 15.87
N MET A 57 -3.15 -9.96 14.65
CA MET A 57 -3.89 -9.44 13.50
C MET A 57 -5.41 -9.62 13.68
N ARG A 58 -5.88 -10.79 14.12
CA ARG A 58 -7.30 -11.04 14.40
C ARG A 58 -7.85 -10.07 15.44
N SER A 59 -7.17 -9.94 16.57
CA SER A 59 -7.56 -9.00 17.63
C SER A 59 -7.59 -7.55 17.13
N HIS A 60 -6.63 -7.17 16.27
CA HIS A 60 -6.60 -5.83 15.67
C HIS A 60 -7.83 -5.57 14.79
N ILE A 61 -8.17 -6.50 13.90
CA ILE A 61 -9.31 -6.38 12.98
C ILE A 61 -10.61 -6.31 13.76
N GLU A 62 -10.83 -7.23 14.70
CA GLU A 62 -12.03 -7.25 15.55
C GLU A 62 -12.21 -5.89 16.24
N ARG A 63 -11.18 -5.39 16.93
CA ARG A 63 -11.27 -4.11 17.65
C ARG A 63 -11.50 -2.88 16.76
N LYS A 64 -10.95 -2.88 15.55
CA LYS A 64 -10.93 -1.70 14.67
C LYS A 64 -12.15 -1.65 13.74
N TRP A 65 -12.65 -2.80 13.31
CA TRP A 65 -13.65 -2.92 12.24
C TRP A 65 -14.97 -3.53 12.73
N SER A 66 -15.08 -4.02 13.98
CA SER A 66 -16.36 -4.50 14.54
C SER A 66 -17.24 -3.37 15.14
N LYS A 67 -17.07 -2.12 14.70
CA LYS A 67 -17.94 -1.00 15.06
C LYS A 67 -18.70 -0.51 13.85
#